data_AF-D3BRH2-F1
#
_entry.id   AF-D3BRH2-F1
#
_cell.length_a   1.000
_cell.length_b   1.000
_cell.length_c   1.000
_cell.angle_alpha   90.00
_cell.angle_beta   90.00
_cell.angle_gamma   90.00
#
_symmetry.space_group_name_H-M   'P 1'
#
loop_
_entity.id
_entity.type
_entity.pdbx_description
1 polymer ?
#
loop_
_entity_poly.entity_id
_entity_poly.type
_entity_poly.pdbx_seq_one_letter_code
_entity_poly.pdbx_strand_id
1 'polypeptide(L)'
;MNNTHDSIIISVLGNKVLLKHIISFQKEQRDIHISLGEIKGALHLYKHFNDTQTIIDYGYHSLLSDRIKSGHHLRFNASSAESLCRKVTDIDIFTTVYNDKRIYFTNPKLLLTAIQFGNLTALITLLKQVYPVDLANHYTIDDLIDKAVTSYQYDIAKFLIDEFCSSNNNNNNEESSESIPTLKERFQDRAKQIFENPNIQGLPFTNLIFLSASTLDGIELILQQFKIYFPSVQELQFDVDQYFSNAVNDNSYPMTKWIQQLYCLCKVYGLIESVDQFHRQCDELLQRSISKSNEIIENYKTVTATLVDNIVKPDLQTMNNFVQLTMLIKLCNDGNFPIVETHDIKHILQRSTSHAYIIPFLLDIVLESKTFNIILQDLLDSSPSFDGVIIGCLYNLPSGLWSQTVYLLQFSHWIRQIKIAIIKGDLLKLKTLLSDSNFNIGADQSSMSVLIKLAIDNEKINIFEYLIVEKGAVDKNIWKTIGVIGNSSFLQLLCKSPPNNDFNSLKKMFKLVHKEAISSDLIDPIRYIFDQYEEYEKMYWYDAINSGSIEMIGLYLNRFRHNEELILSHIKTAIEHGQIEIYQLLVDNLKGTLINDRLTPNIEPESQEDELYPMYLYRLKHESIN
;
A
#
# COMPACT_ATOMS: atom_id res chain seq x y z
N MET A 1 -18.73 -11.82 -27.27
CA MET A 1 -18.90 -12.86 -26.22
C MET A 1 -18.85 -12.14 -24.89
N ASN A 2 -19.92 -12.17 -24.10
CA ASN A 2 -19.93 -11.52 -22.78
C ASN A 2 -19.03 -12.32 -21.83
N ASN A 3 -18.02 -11.67 -21.25
CA ASN A 3 -17.08 -12.26 -20.29
C ASN A 3 -17.84 -12.80 -19.07
N THR A 4 -18.18 -14.08 -19.12
CA THR A 4 -18.80 -14.83 -18.01
C THR A 4 -17.90 -14.84 -16.76
N HIS A 5 -16.58 -14.75 -16.93
CA HIS A 5 -15.61 -14.68 -15.84
C HIS A 5 -15.71 -13.40 -15.00
N ASP A 6 -15.93 -12.25 -15.63
CA ASP A 6 -16.13 -10.98 -14.90
C ASP A 6 -17.41 -11.06 -14.07
N SER A 7 -18.46 -11.73 -14.57
CA SER A 7 -19.70 -11.92 -13.82
C SER A 7 -19.52 -12.82 -12.58
N ILE A 8 -18.64 -13.83 -12.65
CA ILE A 8 -18.38 -14.72 -11.52
C ILE A 8 -17.56 -14.01 -10.46
N ILE A 9 -16.49 -13.31 -10.83
CA ILE A 9 -15.67 -12.54 -9.90
C ILE A 9 -16.52 -11.44 -9.24
N ILE A 10 -17.32 -10.70 -10.01
CA ILE A 10 -18.25 -9.70 -9.48
C ILE A 10 -19.32 -10.34 -8.59
N SER A 11 -19.81 -11.54 -8.91
CA SER A 11 -20.77 -12.27 -8.04
C SER A 11 -20.15 -12.73 -6.72
N VAL A 12 -18.88 -13.13 -6.73
CA VAL A 12 -18.11 -13.53 -5.54
C VAL A 12 -17.78 -12.33 -4.68
N LEU A 13 -17.33 -11.22 -5.29
CA LEU A 13 -17.01 -9.98 -4.60
C LEU A 13 -18.27 -9.22 -4.13
N GLY A 14 -19.37 -9.30 -4.88
CA GLY A 14 -20.66 -8.71 -4.54
C GLY A 14 -21.37 -9.45 -3.40
N ASN A 15 -21.01 -10.71 -3.14
CA ASN A 15 -21.47 -11.45 -1.97
C ASN A 15 -20.66 -11.05 -0.73
N LYS A 16 -21.19 -10.09 0.02
CA LYS A 16 -20.56 -9.54 1.24
C LYS A 16 -20.13 -10.60 2.26
N VAL A 17 -20.87 -11.72 2.36
CA VAL A 17 -20.53 -12.81 3.30
C VAL A 17 -19.32 -13.58 2.79
N LEU A 18 -19.30 -13.94 1.51
CA LEU A 18 -18.19 -14.66 0.89
C LEU A 18 -16.91 -13.81 0.87
N LEU A 19 -17.02 -12.52 0.53
CA LEU A 19 -15.90 -11.57 0.59
C LEU A 19 -15.33 -11.47 2.02
N LYS A 20 -16.19 -11.37 3.03
CA LYS A 20 -15.78 -11.36 4.44
C LYS A 20 -15.05 -12.65 4.82
N HIS A 21 -15.51 -13.81 4.33
CA HIS A 21 -14.84 -15.09 4.54
C HIS A 21 -13.48 -15.17 3.83
N ILE A 22 -13.37 -14.69 2.59
CA ILE A 22 -12.11 -14.66 1.83
C ILE A 22 -11.09 -13.76 2.54
N ILE A 23 -11.49 -12.56 2.96
CA ILE A 23 -10.62 -11.62 3.69
C ILE A 23 -10.22 -12.23 5.04
N SER A 24 -11.18 -12.82 5.77
CA SER A 24 -10.89 -13.51 7.04
C SER A 24 -9.92 -14.67 6.85
N PHE A 25 -10.07 -15.44 5.77
CA PHE A 25 -9.19 -16.56 5.45
C PHE A 25 -7.80 -16.09 5.04
N GLN A 26 -7.68 -15.07 4.19
CA GLN A 26 -6.39 -14.47 3.83
C GLN A 26 -5.69 -13.88 5.06
N LYS A 27 -6.44 -13.25 5.97
CA LYS A 27 -5.93 -12.77 7.25
C LYS A 27 -5.43 -13.94 8.12
N GLU A 28 -6.24 -14.99 8.27
CA GLU A 28 -5.86 -16.20 9.02
C GLU A 28 -4.59 -16.83 8.44
N GLN A 29 -4.47 -16.95 7.12
CA GLN A 29 -3.25 -17.44 6.46
C GLN A 29 -2.05 -16.53 6.70
N ARG A 30 -2.20 -15.21 6.54
CA ARG A 30 -1.11 -14.26 6.78
C ARG A 30 -0.59 -14.36 8.21
N ASP A 31 -1.48 -14.36 9.20
CA ASP A 31 -1.11 -14.34 10.62
C ASP A 31 -0.57 -15.71 11.10
N ILE A 32 -0.95 -16.81 10.44
CA ILE A 32 -0.39 -18.15 10.67
C ILE A 32 1.08 -18.24 10.21
N HIS A 33 1.40 -17.70 9.03
CA HIS A 33 2.71 -17.85 8.39
C HIS A 33 3.74 -16.79 8.81
N ILE A 34 3.33 -15.72 9.50
CA ILE A 34 4.28 -14.76 10.06
C ILE A 34 5.15 -15.44 11.14
N SER A 35 6.47 -15.32 10.97
CA SER A 35 7.45 -15.78 11.95
C SER A 35 7.22 -15.06 13.28
N LEU A 36 7.47 -15.73 14.42
CA LEU A 36 7.17 -15.20 15.76
C LEU A 36 7.80 -13.81 16.04
N GLY A 37 8.81 -13.39 15.26
CA GLY A 37 9.47 -12.08 15.36
C GLY A 37 8.96 -10.98 14.43
N GLU A 38 8.14 -11.28 13.41
CA GLU A 38 7.84 -10.34 12.30
C GLU A 38 6.41 -9.76 12.31
N ILE A 39 5.66 -9.93 13.39
CA ILE A 39 4.31 -9.37 13.51
C ILE A 39 4.40 -7.83 13.56
N LYS A 40 4.39 -7.20 12.37
CA LYS A 40 4.33 -5.75 12.15
C LYS A 40 2.94 -5.22 12.49
N GLY A 41 2.70 -5.06 13.80
CA GLY A 41 1.72 -4.15 14.40
C GLY A 41 0.24 -4.32 14.01
N ALA A 42 -0.62 -3.59 14.72
CA ALA A 42 -2.07 -3.59 14.59
C ALA A 42 -2.63 -3.00 13.28
N LEU A 43 -1.81 -2.85 12.24
CA LEU A 43 -2.17 -2.21 10.96
C LEU A 43 -3.26 -2.97 10.17
N HIS A 44 -3.91 -3.98 10.76
CA HIS A 44 -5.09 -4.65 10.23
C HIS A 44 -6.42 -4.15 10.81
N LEU A 45 -6.44 -3.42 11.93
CA LEU A 45 -7.72 -2.92 12.46
C LEU A 45 -8.07 -1.59 11.80
N TYR A 46 -9.32 -1.51 11.31
CA TYR A 46 -9.86 -0.32 10.64
C TYR A 46 -9.60 0.96 11.42
N LYS A 47 -9.71 0.94 12.76
CA LYS A 47 -9.50 2.09 13.66
C LYS A 47 -8.09 2.69 13.63
N HIS A 48 -7.06 1.96 13.20
CA HIS A 48 -5.69 2.49 13.10
C HIS A 48 -5.37 3.17 11.76
N PHE A 49 -6.26 3.08 10.77
CA PHE A 49 -6.13 3.83 9.53
C PHE A 49 -6.70 5.22 9.72
N ASN A 50 -6.00 6.06 10.48
CA ASN A 50 -6.34 7.46 10.69
C ASN A 50 -5.38 8.43 9.98
N ASP A 51 -4.19 7.96 9.59
CA ASP A 51 -3.22 8.76 8.84
C ASP A 51 -3.49 8.69 7.33
N THR A 52 -3.87 9.83 6.75
CA THR A 52 -4.18 9.91 5.31
C THR A 52 -3.01 9.49 4.44
N GLN A 53 -1.80 9.93 4.78
CA GLN A 53 -0.59 9.64 4.01
C GLN A 53 -0.35 8.13 3.91
N THR A 54 -0.42 7.44 5.05
CA THR A 54 -0.31 5.97 5.13
C THR A 54 -1.38 5.28 4.26
N ILE A 55 -2.64 5.71 4.34
CA ILE A 55 -3.73 5.12 3.55
C ILE A 55 -3.48 5.27 2.04
N ILE A 56 -3.01 6.45 1.61
CA ILE A 56 -2.67 6.74 0.22
C ILE A 56 -1.46 5.91 -0.24
N ASP A 57 -0.42 5.82 0.59
CA ASP A 57 0.81 5.10 0.25
C ASP A 57 0.61 3.59 0.07
N TYR A 58 -0.35 3.01 0.81
CA TYR A 58 -0.76 1.62 0.62
C TYR A 58 -1.84 1.41 -0.46
N GLY A 59 -2.32 2.47 -1.11
CA GLY A 59 -3.34 2.38 -2.15
C GLY A 59 -4.75 2.04 -1.64
N TYR A 60 -5.02 2.24 -0.34
CA TYR A 60 -6.32 1.94 0.26
C TYR A 60 -7.29 3.13 0.17
N HIS A 61 -7.37 3.76 -1.00
CA HIS A 61 -8.05 5.04 -1.19
C HIS A 61 -9.53 5.05 -0.75
N SER A 62 -10.24 3.93 -0.91
CA SER A 62 -11.65 3.81 -0.48
C SER A 62 -11.84 4.03 1.03
N LEU A 63 -10.84 3.68 1.85
CA LEU A 63 -10.88 3.92 3.30
C LEU A 63 -10.97 5.40 3.64
N LEU A 64 -10.39 6.30 2.82
CA LEU A 64 -10.47 7.75 3.05
C LEU A 64 -11.93 8.22 3.02
N SER A 65 -12.64 7.87 1.96
CA SER A 65 -14.07 8.18 1.80
C SER A 65 -14.90 7.54 2.91
N ASP A 66 -14.65 6.26 3.22
CA ASP A 66 -15.41 5.54 4.24
C ASP A 66 -15.23 6.15 5.64
N ARG A 67 -14.02 6.60 5.99
CA ARG A 67 -13.73 7.26 7.28
C ARG A 67 -14.49 8.57 7.41
N ILE A 68 -14.39 9.43 6.40
CA ILE A 68 -15.07 10.74 6.37
C ILE A 68 -16.58 10.54 6.48
N LYS A 69 -17.16 9.65 5.64
CA LYS A 69 -18.60 9.37 5.63
C LYS A 69 -19.09 8.77 6.95
N SER A 70 -18.25 8.02 7.65
CA SER A 70 -18.56 7.44 8.97
C SER A 70 -18.35 8.43 10.12
N GLY A 71 -17.91 9.66 9.84
CA GLY A 71 -17.62 10.68 10.87
C GLY A 71 -16.40 10.36 11.72
N HIS A 72 -15.51 9.50 11.24
CA HIS A 72 -14.30 9.15 11.94
C HIS A 72 -13.19 10.15 11.65
N HIS A 73 -12.39 10.45 12.67
CA HIS A 73 -11.23 11.32 12.52
C HIS A 73 -10.25 10.75 11.47
N LEU A 74 -9.74 11.67 10.65
CA LEU A 74 -8.76 11.40 9.61
C LEU A 74 -7.73 12.53 9.67
N ARG A 75 -6.52 12.21 10.09
CA ARG A 75 -5.39 13.14 10.12
C ARG A 75 -5.06 13.54 8.70
N PHE A 76 -5.11 14.84 8.43
CA PHE A 76 -4.91 15.41 7.11
C PHE A 76 -4.07 16.69 7.23
N ASN A 77 -3.16 16.91 6.29
CA ASN A 77 -2.29 18.09 6.24
C ASN A 77 -1.99 18.47 4.77
N ALA A 78 -1.24 19.53 4.55
CA ALA A 78 -0.87 19.99 3.21
C ALA A 78 -0.13 18.92 2.38
N SER A 79 0.77 18.14 3.01
CA SER A 79 1.45 17.03 2.34
C SER A 79 0.49 15.92 1.91
N SER A 80 -0.54 15.64 2.72
CA SER A 80 -1.60 14.69 2.39
C SER A 80 -2.43 15.16 1.19
N ALA A 81 -2.72 16.48 1.10
CA ALA A 81 -3.38 17.08 -0.05
C ALA A 81 -2.57 16.88 -1.34
N GLU A 82 -1.26 17.10 -1.26
CA GLU A 82 -0.36 16.85 -2.39
C GLU A 82 -0.35 15.37 -2.79
N SER A 83 -0.19 14.46 -1.84
CA SER A 83 -0.25 13.01 -2.09
C SER A 83 -1.58 12.57 -2.69
N LEU A 84 -2.70 13.18 -2.28
CA LEU A 84 -4.01 12.93 -2.85
C LEU A 84 -4.05 13.33 -4.34
N CYS A 85 -3.54 14.52 -4.68
CA CYS A 85 -3.41 14.98 -6.06
C CYS A 85 -2.51 14.07 -6.90
N ARG A 86 -1.50 13.44 -6.30
CA ARG A 86 -0.58 12.52 -7.01
C ARG A 86 -1.18 11.15 -7.30
N LYS A 87 -1.93 10.57 -6.36
CA LYS A 87 -2.21 9.12 -6.35
C LYS A 87 -3.70 8.75 -6.48
N VAL A 88 -4.63 9.63 -6.13
CA VAL A 88 -6.06 9.28 -6.09
C VAL A 88 -6.78 9.78 -7.35
N THR A 89 -7.01 8.87 -8.28
CA THR A 89 -7.66 9.16 -9.58
C THR A 89 -9.19 9.02 -9.55
N ASP A 90 -9.73 8.25 -8.59
CA ASP A 90 -11.17 8.04 -8.42
C ASP A 90 -11.87 9.35 -8.03
N ILE A 91 -12.85 9.76 -8.84
CA ILE A 91 -13.57 11.03 -8.70
C ILE A 91 -14.39 11.13 -7.43
N ASP A 92 -15.06 10.05 -7.03
CA ASP A 92 -15.94 10.04 -5.87
C ASP A 92 -15.11 10.12 -4.59
N ILE A 93 -14.01 9.37 -4.54
CA ILE A 93 -13.07 9.40 -3.40
C ILE A 93 -12.41 10.77 -3.29
N PHE A 94 -11.82 11.28 -4.39
CA PHE A 94 -11.15 12.58 -4.39
C PHE A 94 -12.10 13.69 -3.96
N THR A 95 -13.29 13.75 -4.56
CA THR A 95 -14.30 14.79 -4.26
C THR A 95 -14.79 14.71 -2.81
N THR A 96 -14.98 13.49 -2.27
CA THR A 96 -15.37 13.29 -0.86
C THR A 96 -14.31 13.88 0.08
N VAL A 97 -13.04 13.55 -0.15
CA VAL A 97 -11.93 14.04 0.69
C VAL A 97 -11.73 15.54 0.51
N TYR A 98 -11.74 16.03 -0.74
CA TYR A 98 -11.60 17.44 -1.07
C TYR A 98 -12.67 18.29 -0.40
N ASN A 99 -13.94 17.86 -0.43
CA ASN A 99 -15.03 18.63 0.18
C ASN A 99 -14.90 18.71 1.71
N ASP A 100 -14.48 17.64 2.37
CA ASP A 100 -14.26 17.63 3.82
C ASP A 100 -13.00 18.42 4.23
N LYS A 101 -11.92 18.29 3.45
CA LYS A 101 -10.59 18.82 3.76
C LYS A 101 -10.19 20.01 2.88
N ARG A 102 -11.16 20.74 2.33
CA ARG A 102 -10.96 21.80 1.33
C ARG A 102 -9.96 22.87 1.74
N ILE A 103 -9.90 23.20 3.03
CA ILE A 103 -9.02 24.23 3.58
C ILE A 103 -7.53 23.91 3.38
N TYR A 104 -7.17 22.64 3.21
CA TYR A 104 -5.79 22.19 3.00
C TYR A 104 -5.33 22.30 1.54
N PHE A 105 -6.24 22.63 0.59
CA PHE A 105 -5.94 22.75 -0.84
C PHE A 105 -5.68 24.21 -1.25
N THR A 106 -4.77 24.88 -0.54
CA THR A 106 -4.46 26.31 -0.78
C THR A 106 -3.22 26.52 -1.64
N ASN A 107 -2.31 25.55 -1.66
CA ASN A 107 -1.02 25.70 -2.33
C ASN A 107 -1.20 25.63 -3.87
N PRO A 108 -0.84 26.67 -4.63
CA PRO A 108 -0.95 26.67 -6.09
C PRO A 108 -0.21 25.52 -6.76
N LYS A 109 0.91 25.05 -6.19
CA LYS A 109 1.66 23.90 -6.72
C LYS A 109 0.82 22.62 -6.83
N LEU A 110 -0.28 22.50 -6.09
CA LEU A 110 -1.19 21.36 -6.21
C LEU A 110 -1.76 21.21 -7.63
N LEU A 111 -1.98 22.30 -8.36
CA LEU A 111 -2.36 22.26 -9.78
C LEU A 111 -1.25 21.64 -10.63
N LEU A 112 -0.02 22.13 -10.47
CA LEU A 112 1.14 21.61 -11.21
C LEU A 112 1.43 20.15 -10.86
N THR A 113 1.20 19.74 -9.60
CA THR A 113 1.31 18.36 -9.15
C THR A 113 0.22 17.49 -9.78
N ALA A 114 -1.05 17.91 -9.75
CA ALA A 114 -2.14 17.20 -10.41
C ALA A 114 -1.85 17.01 -11.91
N ILE A 115 -1.35 18.06 -12.57
CA ILE A 115 -0.89 17.99 -13.96
C ILE A 115 0.23 16.97 -14.08
N GLN A 116 1.32 17.11 -13.32
CA GLN A 116 2.51 16.27 -13.43
C GLN A 116 2.23 14.77 -13.31
N PHE A 117 1.27 14.40 -12.46
CA PHE A 117 0.90 13.02 -12.21
C PHE A 117 -0.33 12.55 -12.98
N GLY A 118 -0.84 13.34 -13.92
CA GLY A 118 -1.96 12.93 -14.79
C GLY A 118 -3.30 12.85 -14.09
N ASN A 119 -3.46 13.51 -12.93
CA ASN A 119 -4.70 13.48 -12.17
C ASN A 119 -5.70 14.54 -12.66
N LEU A 120 -6.39 14.21 -13.76
CA LEU A 120 -7.37 15.09 -14.38
C LEU A 120 -8.51 15.48 -13.42
N THR A 121 -8.98 14.54 -12.60
CA THR A 121 -10.00 14.77 -11.56
C THR A 121 -9.57 15.87 -10.59
N ALA A 122 -8.36 15.76 -10.04
CA ALA A 122 -7.82 16.74 -9.12
C ALA A 122 -7.67 18.10 -9.82
N LEU A 123 -7.12 18.12 -11.04
CA LEU A 123 -6.98 19.34 -11.82
C LEU A 123 -8.31 20.08 -12.02
N ILE A 124 -9.35 19.38 -12.50
CA ILE A 124 -10.68 19.97 -12.73
C ILE A 124 -11.25 20.54 -11.43
N THR A 125 -11.12 19.80 -10.33
CA THR A 125 -11.61 20.21 -9.01
C THR A 125 -10.90 21.47 -8.52
N LEU A 126 -9.57 21.51 -8.66
CA LEU A 126 -8.74 22.64 -8.23
C LEU A 126 -8.91 23.88 -9.12
N LEU A 127 -9.11 23.73 -10.44
CA LEU A 127 -9.40 24.85 -11.34
C LEU A 127 -10.76 25.50 -11.05
N LYS A 128 -11.73 24.72 -10.57
CA LYS A 128 -13.06 25.22 -10.16
C LYS A 128 -13.07 25.77 -8.73
N GLN A 129 -11.95 25.70 -8.02
CA GLN A 129 -11.87 26.15 -6.65
C GLN A 129 -11.89 27.68 -6.59
N VAL A 130 -12.95 28.25 -5.99
CA VAL A 130 -13.02 29.68 -5.65
C VAL A 130 -12.59 29.95 -4.20
N TYR A 131 -12.79 28.98 -3.31
CA TYR A 131 -12.48 29.05 -1.87
C TYR A 131 -11.71 27.80 -1.44
N PRO A 132 -10.72 27.84 -0.52
CA PRO A 132 -10.23 29.02 0.21
C PRO A 132 -9.42 30.00 -0.65
N VAL A 133 -8.85 29.54 -1.75
CA VAL A 133 -8.05 30.36 -2.69
C VAL A 133 -8.46 30.01 -4.11
N ASP A 134 -8.57 31.02 -4.97
CA ASP A 134 -8.70 30.81 -6.40
C ASP A 134 -7.34 30.42 -7.01
N LEU A 135 -7.15 29.12 -7.19
CA LEU A 135 -5.88 28.58 -7.71
C LEU A 135 -5.72 28.85 -9.21
N ALA A 136 -6.80 29.03 -9.96
CA ALA A 136 -6.75 29.22 -11.40
C ALA A 136 -6.04 30.53 -11.78
N ASN A 137 -6.12 31.56 -10.94
CA ASN A 137 -5.49 32.85 -11.19
C ASN A 137 -3.96 32.87 -10.97
N HIS A 138 -3.38 31.78 -10.44
CA HIS A 138 -1.94 31.73 -10.13
C HIS A 138 -1.05 31.35 -11.31
N TYR A 139 -1.64 30.73 -12.34
CA TYR A 139 -0.92 30.29 -13.53
C TYR A 139 -1.67 30.77 -14.77
N THR A 140 -0.94 31.16 -15.81
CA THR A 140 -1.57 31.34 -17.10
C THR A 140 -1.97 29.97 -17.67
N ILE A 141 -2.97 29.94 -18.54
CA ILE A 141 -3.36 28.71 -19.24
C ILE A 141 -2.17 28.14 -20.02
N ASP A 142 -1.32 29.02 -20.58
CA ASP A 142 -0.09 28.64 -21.27
C ASP A 142 0.89 27.93 -20.33
N ASP A 143 1.09 28.43 -19.10
CA ASP A 143 1.94 27.76 -18.10
C ASP A 143 1.43 26.35 -17.75
N LEU A 144 0.10 26.19 -17.62
CA LEU A 144 -0.52 24.90 -17.32
C LEU A 144 -0.40 23.92 -18.48
N ILE A 145 -0.63 24.38 -19.71
CA ILE A 145 -0.44 23.58 -20.93
C ILE A 145 1.03 23.17 -21.05
N ASP A 146 1.96 24.10 -20.87
CA ASP A 146 3.40 23.82 -20.93
C ASP A 146 3.81 22.80 -19.87
N LYS A 147 3.29 22.91 -18.64
CA LYS A 147 3.50 21.92 -17.59
C LYS A 147 2.93 20.55 -17.97
N ALA A 148 1.74 20.50 -18.57
CA ALA A 148 1.10 19.25 -19.00
C ALA A 148 1.89 18.57 -20.11
N VAL A 149 2.32 19.33 -21.12
CA VAL A 149 3.16 18.85 -22.22
C VAL A 149 4.51 18.37 -21.72
N THR A 150 5.19 19.14 -20.87
CA THR A 150 6.50 18.76 -20.31
C THR A 150 6.44 17.59 -19.34
N SER A 151 5.28 17.33 -18.74
CA SER A 151 5.04 16.16 -17.89
C SER A 151 4.49 14.96 -18.67
N TYR A 152 4.29 15.10 -19.99
CA TYR A 152 3.73 14.09 -20.90
C TYR A 152 2.27 13.70 -20.62
N GLN A 153 1.45 14.66 -20.19
CA GLN A 153 0.09 14.44 -19.71
C GLN A 153 -0.92 14.96 -20.73
N TYR A 154 -1.06 14.20 -21.81
CA TYR A 154 -1.78 14.61 -23.02
C TYR A 154 -3.26 14.86 -22.79
N ASP A 155 -3.94 14.01 -22.03
CA ASP A 155 -5.38 14.16 -21.76
C ASP A 155 -5.65 15.45 -20.99
N ILE A 156 -4.73 15.83 -20.10
CA ILE A 156 -4.78 17.10 -19.39
C ILE A 156 -4.53 18.28 -20.34
N ALA A 157 -3.48 18.23 -21.18
CA ALA A 157 -3.20 19.30 -22.12
C ALA A 157 -4.38 19.53 -23.09
N LYS A 158 -4.97 18.44 -23.58
CA LYS A 158 -6.17 18.45 -24.41
C LYS A 158 -7.34 19.06 -23.66
N PHE A 159 -7.61 18.61 -22.43
CA PHE A 159 -8.68 19.16 -21.59
C PHE A 159 -8.52 20.68 -21.39
N LEU A 160 -7.32 21.15 -21.04
CA LEU A 160 -7.04 22.57 -20.84
C LEU A 160 -7.33 23.38 -22.11
N ILE A 161 -6.94 22.88 -23.27
CA ILE A 161 -7.21 23.56 -24.54
C ILE A 161 -8.69 23.53 -24.88
N ASP A 162 -9.35 22.39 -24.74
CA ASP A 162 -10.78 22.25 -25.03
C ASP A 162 -11.62 23.19 -24.13
N GLU A 163 -11.33 23.24 -22.82
CA GLU A 163 -12.08 24.05 -21.85
C GLU A 163 -11.89 25.56 -22.08
N PHE A 164 -10.64 26.00 -22.27
CA PHE A 164 -10.32 27.43 -22.33
C PHE A 164 -10.40 28.03 -23.74
N CYS A 165 -10.10 27.28 -24.81
CA CYS A 165 -10.24 27.78 -26.18
C CYS A 165 -11.70 27.79 -26.64
N SER A 166 -12.54 26.83 -26.18
CA SER A 166 -13.97 26.83 -26.53
C SER A 166 -14.73 27.98 -25.88
N SER A 167 -14.30 28.41 -24.70
CA SER A 167 -14.96 29.49 -23.94
C SER A 167 -14.80 30.87 -24.58
N ASN A 168 -13.68 31.12 -25.28
CA ASN A 168 -13.43 32.40 -25.95
C ASN A 168 -14.23 32.58 -27.26
N ASN A 169 -14.59 31.49 -27.94
CA ASN A 169 -15.33 31.55 -29.21
C ASN A 169 -16.81 31.93 -29.05
N ASN A 170 -17.37 31.86 -27.84
CA ASN A 170 -18.78 32.19 -27.61
C ASN A 170 -19.03 33.68 -27.30
N ASN A 171 -17.98 34.49 -27.09
CA ASN A 171 -18.15 35.87 -26.60
C ASN A 171 -17.79 36.99 -27.60
N ASN A 172 -17.14 36.71 -28.74
CA ASN A 172 -16.73 37.76 -29.68
C ASN A 172 -17.14 37.46 -31.13
N ASN A 173 -18.03 38.31 -31.64
CA ASN A 173 -18.20 38.54 -33.07
C ASN A 173 -16.88 39.10 -33.64
N GLU A 174 -16.36 38.40 -34.64
CA GLU A 174 -15.60 38.87 -35.81
C GLU A 174 -14.32 39.73 -35.63
N GLU A 175 -13.27 39.26 -36.34
CA GLU A 175 -12.16 40.04 -36.90
C GLU A 175 -10.94 40.39 -36.04
N SER A 176 -10.21 39.37 -35.57
CA SER A 176 -8.74 39.38 -35.64
C SER A 176 -8.17 37.97 -35.52
N SER A 177 -7.97 37.30 -36.66
CA SER A 177 -7.41 35.96 -36.76
C SER A 177 -5.89 35.96 -36.58
N GLU A 178 -5.40 36.25 -35.37
CA GLU A 178 -4.12 35.68 -34.97
C GLU A 178 -4.39 34.21 -34.63
N SER A 179 -3.95 33.31 -35.51
CA SER A 179 -4.13 31.87 -35.33
C SER A 179 -3.42 31.43 -34.06
N ILE A 180 -4.18 31.23 -32.99
CA ILE A 180 -3.69 30.54 -31.79
C ILE A 180 -3.07 29.23 -32.28
N PRO A 181 -1.78 28.98 -32.00
CA PRO A 181 -1.11 27.78 -32.47
C PRO A 181 -1.93 26.56 -32.03
N THR A 182 -2.19 25.65 -32.96
CA THR A 182 -2.97 24.46 -32.66
C THR A 182 -2.29 23.66 -31.53
N LEU A 183 -3.03 22.90 -30.71
CA LEU A 183 -2.48 21.96 -29.70
C LEU A 183 -1.30 21.17 -30.29
N LYS A 184 -1.48 20.77 -31.55
CA LYS A 184 -0.48 20.10 -32.36
C LYS A 184 0.79 20.94 -32.51
N GLU A 185 0.73 22.19 -32.95
CA GLU A 185 1.89 23.07 -33.11
C GLU A 185 2.64 23.33 -31.80
N ARG A 186 1.94 23.62 -30.69
CA ARG A 186 2.60 23.82 -29.38
C ARG A 186 3.29 22.55 -28.90
N PHE A 187 2.63 21.41 -29.07
CA PHE A 187 3.22 20.12 -28.75
C PHE A 187 4.43 19.82 -29.66
N GLN A 188 4.32 20.12 -30.95
CA GLN A 188 5.39 19.92 -31.93
C GLN A 188 6.63 20.75 -31.60
N ASP A 189 6.45 22.04 -31.28
CA ASP A 189 7.56 22.92 -30.89
C ASP A 189 8.23 22.46 -29.60
N ARG A 190 7.45 22.03 -28.60
CA ARG A 190 8.03 21.57 -27.32
C ARG A 190 8.64 20.19 -27.40
N ALA A 191 8.01 19.27 -28.13
CA ALA A 191 8.58 17.96 -28.45
C ALA A 191 9.93 18.16 -29.16
N LYS A 192 9.98 19.03 -30.17
CA LYS A 192 11.22 19.43 -30.84
C LYS A 192 12.27 19.97 -29.86
N GLN A 193 11.91 20.87 -28.94
CA GLN A 193 12.84 21.37 -27.92
C GLN A 193 13.34 20.28 -26.95
N ILE A 194 12.50 19.31 -26.57
CA ILE A 194 12.90 18.16 -25.73
C ILE A 194 13.86 17.26 -26.52
N PHE A 195 13.57 16.99 -27.78
CA PHE A 195 14.38 16.15 -28.67
C PHE A 195 15.70 16.82 -29.09
N GLU A 196 15.75 18.15 -29.14
CA GLU A 196 16.94 18.94 -29.45
C GLU A 196 17.79 19.25 -28.20
N ASN A 197 17.34 18.92 -26.98
CA ASN A 197 18.07 19.22 -25.75
C ASN A 197 19.21 18.22 -25.48
N PRO A 198 20.49 18.65 -25.52
CA PRO A 198 21.64 17.76 -25.37
C PRO A 198 21.76 17.11 -23.98
N ASN A 199 21.12 17.66 -22.94
CA ASN A 199 21.20 17.12 -21.58
C ASN A 199 20.30 15.87 -21.35
N ILE A 200 19.41 15.53 -22.30
CA ILE A 200 18.54 14.35 -22.24
C ILE A 200 19.18 13.14 -22.97
N GLN A 201 20.33 13.33 -23.63
CA GLN A 201 21.05 12.33 -24.44
C GLN A 201 21.60 11.10 -23.68
N GLY A 202 21.32 10.95 -22.38
CA GLY A 202 21.75 9.80 -21.58
C GLY A 202 20.72 8.66 -21.45
N LEU A 203 19.44 8.91 -21.72
CA LEU A 203 18.40 7.89 -21.66
C LEU A 203 18.12 7.35 -23.08
N PRO A 204 18.07 6.02 -23.29
CA PRO A 204 17.64 5.45 -24.56
C PRO A 204 16.29 6.04 -24.96
N PHE A 205 16.18 6.46 -26.22
CA PHE A 205 15.00 7.14 -26.78
C PHE A 205 13.69 6.39 -26.50
N THR A 206 13.75 5.06 -26.52
CA THR A 206 12.67 4.16 -26.14
C THR A 206 12.18 4.40 -24.71
N ASN A 207 13.07 4.54 -23.73
CA ASN A 207 12.69 4.72 -22.32
C ASN A 207 11.86 5.99 -22.09
N LEU A 208 12.10 7.06 -22.86
CA LEU A 208 11.30 8.29 -22.78
C LEU A 208 9.87 8.07 -23.30
N ILE A 209 9.72 7.33 -24.41
CA ILE A 209 8.42 6.93 -24.95
C ILE A 209 7.69 6.00 -23.96
N PHE A 210 8.39 5.03 -23.37
CA PHE A 210 7.78 4.08 -22.42
C PHE A 210 7.34 4.75 -21.12
N LEU A 211 8.16 5.65 -20.56
CA LEU A 211 7.82 6.41 -19.36
C LEU A 211 6.59 7.30 -19.58
N SER A 212 6.51 7.96 -20.74
CA SER A 212 5.38 8.82 -21.10
C SER A 212 4.12 8.06 -21.52
N ALA A 213 4.26 6.89 -22.14
CA ALA A 213 3.13 6.08 -22.65
C ALA A 213 2.53 5.11 -21.61
N SER A 214 3.17 4.90 -20.46
CA SER A 214 2.74 3.88 -19.48
C SER A 214 1.36 4.11 -18.84
N THR A 215 0.79 5.31 -18.99
CA THR A 215 -0.47 5.74 -18.36
C THR A 215 -1.55 6.19 -19.35
N LEU A 216 -1.25 6.22 -20.65
CA LEU A 216 -2.12 6.80 -21.67
C LEU A 216 -2.98 5.72 -22.33
N ASP A 217 -4.27 5.97 -22.45
CA ASP A 217 -5.13 5.20 -23.35
C ASP A 217 -4.85 5.65 -24.80
N GLY A 218 -4.79 4.70 -25.75
CA GLY A 218 -4.58 5.02 -27.17
C GLY A 218 -3.13 5.34 -27.57
N ILE A 219 -2.15 4.75 -26.89
CA ILE A 219 -0.70 4.87 -27.16
C ILE A 219 -0.36 4.77 -28.66
N GLU A 220 -0.97 3.83 -29.38
CA GLU A 220 -0.75 3.68 -30.82
C GLU A 220 -1.06 4.97 -31.60
N LEU A 221 -2.17 5.63 -31.30
CA LEU A 221 -2.63 6.83 -32.00
C LEU A 221 -1.69 8.01 -31.72
N ILE A 222 -1.24 8.13 -30.47
CA ILE A 222 -0.24 9.11 -30.04
C ILE A 222 1.08 8.87 -30.78
N LEU A 223 1.60 7.63 -30.76
CA LEU A 223 2.83 7.27 -31.47
C LEU A 223 2.72 7.51 -32.97
N GLN A 224 1.57 7.23 -33.59
CA GLN A 224 1.34 7.53 -35.00
C GLN A 224 1.38 9.03 -35.29
N GLN A 225 0.75 9.85 -34.45
CA GLN A 225 0.74 11.31 -34.61
C GLN A 225 2.14 11.92 -34.49
N PHE A 226 2.99 11.34 -33.63
CA PHE A 226 4.34 11.85 -33.37
C PHE A 226 5.46 11.14 -34.15
N LYS A 227 5.12 10.14 -34.98
CA LYS A 227 6.09 9.37 -35.77
C LYS A 227 7.08 10.23 -36.56
N ILE A 228 6.64 11.38 -37.07
CA ILE A 228 7.47 12.29 -37.86
C ILE A 228 8.58 13.00 -37.06
N TYR A 229 8.49 13.02 -35.73
CA TYR A 229 9.48 13.63 -34.82
C TYR A 229 10.42 12.62 -34.22
N PHE A 230 10.12 11.34 -34.39
CA PHE A 230 10.95 10.31 -33.85
C PHE A 230 12.04 9.94 -34.85
N PRO A 231 13.20 9.45 -34.37
CA PRO A 231 14.25 8.95 -35.24
C PRO A 231 13.69 7.86 -36.14
N SER A 232 14.22 7.78 -37.35
CA SER A 232 13.93 6.68 -38.25
C SER A 232 14.24 5.35 -37.57
N VAL A 233 13.62 4.25 -38.05
CA VAL A 233 13.91 2.89 -37.55
C VAL A 233 15.42 2.59 -37.48
N GLN A 234 16.17 3.13 -38.44
CA GLN A 234 17.62 2.95 -38.57
C GLN A 234 18.40 3.73 -37.51
N GLU A 235 17.94 4.90 -37.11
CA GLU A 235 18.56 5.75 -36.07
C GLU A 235 18.20 5.31 -34.66
N LEU A 236 17.03 4.68 -34.51
CA LEU A 236 16.54 4.14 -33.25
C LEU A 236 17.45 3.06 -32.64
N GLN A 237 18.31 2.43 -33.46
CA GLN A 237 19.10 1.23 -33.10
C GLN A 237 18.25 0.20 -32.33
N PHE A 238 16.96 0.14 -32.68
CA PHE A 238 15.99 -0.59 -31.91
C PHE A 238 16.00 -2.04 -32.35
N ASP A 239 16.67 -2.86 -31.56
CA ASP A 239 16.61 -4.31 -31.65
C ASP A 239 15.56 -4.83 -30.68
N VAL A 240 14.47 -5.36 -31.24
CA VAL A 240 13.36 -5.96 -30.50
C VAL A 240 13.88 -7.04 -29.55
N ASP A 241 14.80 -7.89 -29.98
CA ASP A 241 15.36 -8.99 -29.19
C ASP A 241 16.20 -8.47 -28.02
N GLN A 242 17.01 -7.43 -28.25
CA GLN A 242 17.80 -6.78 -27.20
C GLN A 242 16.89 -6.09 -26.18
N TYR A 243 15.82 -5.44 -26.64
CA TYR A 243 14.91 -4.69 -25.77
C TYR A 243 14.06 -5.62 -24.91
N PHE A 244 13.53 -6.70 -25.48
CA PHE A 244 12.88 -7.76 -24.71
C PHE A 244 13.85 -8.41 -23.73
N SER A 245 15.09 -8.67 -24.13
CA SER A 245 16.12 -9.20 -23.22
C SER A 245 16.35 -8.27 -22.04
N ASN A 246 16.40 -6.95 -22.27
CA ASN A 246 16.54 -5.96 -21.21
C ASN A 246 15.29 -5.90 -20.32
N ALA A 247 14.08 -5.94 -20.87
CA ALA A 247 12.83 -5.94 -20.09
C ALA A 247 12.64 -7.21 -19.25
N VAL A 248 13.12 -8.37 -19.73
CA VAL A 248 13.18 -9.62 -18.95
C VAL A 248 14.19 -9.52 -17.81
N ASN A 249 15.30 -8.80 -18.02
CA ASN A 249 16.39 -8.68 -17.06
C ASN A 249 16.25 -7.47 -16.10
N ASP A 250 15.41 -6.49 -16.43
CA ASP A 250 15.16 -5.30 -15.61
C ASP A 250 14.06 -5.59 -14.59
N ASN A 251 14.50 -5.62 -13.35
CA ASN A 251 13.88 -6.25 -12.21
C ASN A 251 12.85 -5.37 -11.49
N SER A 252 12.74 -4.14 -11.94
CA SER A 252 12.13 -3.04 -11.21
C SER A 252 10.66 -2.79 -11.57
N TYR A 253 10.16 -3.35 -12.68
CA TYR A 253 8.78 -3.10 -13.16
C TYR A 253 8.08 -4.35 -13.70
N PRO A 254 6.77 -4.54 -13.42
CA PRO A 254 6.01 -5.66 -13.97
C PRO A 254 5.89 -5.57 -15.50
N MET A 255 6.23 -6.67 -16.18
CA MET A 255 6.31 -6.77 -17.64
C MET A 255 4.99 -6.41 -18.36
N THR A 256 3.85 -6.65 -17.69
CA THR A 256 2.51 -6.31 -18.18
C THR A 256 2.33 -4.82 -18.50
N LYS A 257 3.10 -3.94 -17.83
CA LYS A 257 3.06 -2.48 -18.06
C LYS A 257 3.89 -2.00 -19.26
N TRP A 258 4.61 -2.90 -19.94
CA TRP A 258 5.54 -2.54 -21.03
C TRP A 258 5.14 -3.15 -22.37
N ILE A 259 4.45 -4.28 -22.34
CA ILE A 259 4.16 -5.08 -23.54
C ILE A 259 3.20 -4.34 -24.47
N GLN A 260 2.20 -3.65 -23.93
CA GLN A 260 1.24 -2.90 -24.74
C GLN A 260 1.93 -1.73 -25.46
N GLN A 261 2.79 -0.99 -24.76
CA GLN A 261 3.57 0.12 -25.29
C GLN A 261 4.54 -0.38 -26.37
N LEU A 262 5.18 -1.52 -26.13
CA LEU A 262 6.17 -2.11 -27.04
C LEU A 262 5.49 -2.61 -28.31
N TYR A 263 4.34 -3.26 -28.16
CA TYR A 263 3.48 -3.64 -29.28
C TYR A 263 3.07 -2.42 -30.10
N CYS A 264 2.55 -1.36 -29.47
CA CYS A 264 2.17 -0.14 -30.16
C CYS A 264 3.37 0.49 -30.89
N LEU A 265 4.54 0.56 -30.26
CA LEU A 265 5.77 1.06 -30.88
C LEU A 265 6.14 0.23 -32.12
N CYS A 266 6.27 -1.09 -31.97
CA CYS A 266 6.60 -1.97 -33.08
C CYS A 266 5.61 -1.84 -34.23
N LYS A 267 4.32 -1.73 -33.93
CA LYS A 267 3.26 -1.54 -34.93
C LYS A 267 3.36 -0.19 -35.65
N VAL A 268 3.54 0.92 -34.93
CA VAL A 268 3.65 2.26 -35.52
C VAL A 268 4.86 2.37 -36.44
N TYR A 269 5.97 1.75 -36.07
CA TYR A 269 7.20 1.75 -36.87
C TYR A 269 7.22 0.72 -37.99
N GLY A 270 6.20 -0.15 -38.07
CA GLY A 270 6.16 -1.24 -39.05
C GLY A 270 7.24 -2.29 -38.82
N LEU A 271 7.70 -2.44 -37.57
CA LEU A 271 8.68 -3.45 -37.16
C LEU A 271 8.05 -4.84 -37.02
N ILE A 272 6.72 -4.88 -36.93
CA ILE A 272 5.92 -6.10 -36.95
C ILE A 272 4.82 -5.95 -38.00
N GLU A 273 4.62 -6.98 -38.80
CA GLU A 273 3.62 -7.01 -39.87
C GLU A 273 2.25 -7.46 -39.33
N SER A 274 2.23 -8.21 -38.21
CA SER A 274 1.00 -8.75 -37.62
C SER A 274 1.14 -9.04 -36.11
N VAL A 275 -0.01 -9.11 -35.43
CA VAL A 275 -0.14 -9.56 -34.02
C VAL A 275 0.45 -10.97 -33.85
N ASP A 276 0.23 -11.86 -34.83
CA ASP A 276 0.75 -13.24 -34.82
C ASP A 276 2.27 -13.32 -34.94
N GLN A 277 2.91 -12.34 -35.59
CA GLN A 277 4.38 -12.26 -35.65
C GLN A 277 4.94 -11.84 -34.29
N PHE A 278 4.32 -10.85 -33.63
CA PHE A 278 4.71 -10.41 -32.30
C PHE A 278 4.52 -11.53 -31.26
N HIS A 279 3.40 -12.28 -31.33
CA HIS A 279 3.18 -13.45 -30.48
C HIS A 279 4.25 -14.53 -30.67
N ARG A 280 4.59 -14.86 -31.92
CA ARG A 280 5.66 -15.83 -32.20
C ARG A 280 7.01 -15.39 -31.64
N GLN A 281 7.35 -14.11 -31.72
CA GLN A 281 8.58 -13.58 -31.13
C GLN A 281 8.55 -13.64 -29.60
N CYS A 282 7.41 -13.36 -28.96
CA CYS A 282 7.24 -13.56 -27.51
C CYS A 282 7.40 -15.03 -27.11
N ASP A 283 6.84 -15.96 -27.89
CA ASP A 283 6.96 -17.41 -27.65
C ASP A 283 8.40 -17.91 -27.81
N GLU A 284 9.13 -17.44 -28.82
CA GLU A 284 10.54 -17.78 -29.03
C GLU A 284 11.43 -17.26 -27.89
N LEU A 285 11.17 -16.06 -27.40
CA LEU A 285 11.88 -15.47 -26.26
C LEU A 285 11.57 -16.19 -24.95
N LEU A 286 10.33 -16.66 -24.77
CA LEU A 286 9.96 -17.55 -23.68
C LEU A 286 10.78 -18.84 -23.72
N GLN A 287 10.84 -19.49 -24.88
CA GLN A 287 11.58 -20.72 -25.04
C GLN A 287 13.07 -20.51 -24.77
N ARG A 288 13.65 -19.37 -25.19
CA ARG A 288 15.01 -18.97 -24.83
C ARG A 288 15.18 -18.75 -23.32
N SER A 289 14.21 -18.13 -22.64
CA SER A 289 14.22 -17.89 -21.19
C SER A 289 14.11 -19.19 -20.39
N ILE A 290 13.25 -20.12 -20.80
CA ILE A 290 13.15 -21.49 -20.26
C ILE A 290 14.48 -22.22 -20.46
N SER A 291 15.04 -22.18 -21.67
CA SER A 291 16.31 -22.83 -21.99
C SER A 291 17.47 -22.27 -21.15
N LYS A 292 17.54 -20.95 -20.97
CA LYS A 292 18.53 -20.28 -20.13
C LYS A 292 18.33 -20.58 -18.64
N SER A 293 17.08 -20.71 -18.20
CA SER A 293 16.76 -21.15 -16.84
C SER A 293 17.22 -22.58 -16.60
N ASN A 294 17.05 -23.47 -17.59
CA ASN A 294 17.55 -24.85 -17.56
C ASN A 294 19.08 -24.89 -17.55
N GLU A 295 19.74 -24.05 -18.34
CA GLU A 295 21.21 -23.91 -18.34
C GLU A 295 21.75 -23.43 -16.98
N ILE A 296 21.11 -22.43 -16.36
CA ILE A 296 21.46 -21.96 -15.01
C ILE A 296 21.27 -23.07 -13.98
N ILE A 297 20.21 -23.88 -14.10
CA ILE A 297 19.97 -25.04 -13.23
C ILE A 297 21.09 -26.08 -13.37
N GLU A 298 21.50 -26.41 -14.60
CA GLU A 298 22.58 -27.37 -14.85
C GLU A 298 23.95 -26.84 -14.39
N ASN A 299 24.22 -25.55 -14.57
CA ASN A 299 25.41 -24.88 -14.04
C ASN A 299 25.40 -24.83 -12.50
N TYR A 300 24.23 -24.64 -11.88
CA TYR A 300 24.09 -24.69 -10.43
C TYR A 300 24.38 -26.10 -9.90
N LYS A 301 23.83 -27.15 -10.53
CA LYS A 301 24.10 -28.56 -10.18
C LYS A 301 25.60 -28.87 -10.22
N THR A 302 26.32 -28.38 -11.23
CA THR A 302 27.78 -28.56 -11.35
C THR A 302 28.59 -27.78 -10.32
N VAL A 303 28.15 -26.58 -9.92
CA VAL A 303 28.79 -25.77 -8.87
C VAL A 303 28.52 -26.30 -7.45
N THR A 304 27.28 -26.71 -7.13
CA THR A 304 26.95 -27.32 -5.82
C THR A 304 27.58 -28.69 -5.61
N ALA A 305 27.92 -29.41 -6.67
CA ALA A 305 28.70 -30.65 -6.56
C ALA A 305 30.15 -30.42 -6.07
N THR A 306 30.64 -29.17 -6.06
CA THR A 306 32.01 -28.83 -5.64
C THR A 306 32.12 -27.94 -4.39
N LEU A 307 31.02 -27.39 -3.86
CA LEU A 307 31.01 -26.54 -2.66
C LEU A 307 29.79 -26.85 -1.77
N VAL A 308 30.02 -27.53 -0.65
CA VAL A 308 28.96 -28.05 0.25
C VAL A 308 28.42 -27.03 1.27
N ASP A 309 29.05 -25.88 1.54
CA ASP A 309 28.69 -25.11 2.75
C ASP A 309 28.16 -23.68 2.58
N ASN A 310 27.73 -23.24 1.39
CA ASN A 310 27.03 -21.95 1.27
C ASN A 310 25.70 -22.10 0.52
N ILE A 311 24.59 -22.11 1.26
CA ILE A 311 23.22 -22.08 0.74
C ILE A 311 22.99 -20.72 0.06
N VAL A 312 23.18 -20.67 -1.26
CA VAL A 312 22.70 -19.54 -2.07
C VAL A 312 21.21 -19.75 -2.32
N LYS A 313 20.36 -18.93 -1.68
CA LYS A 313 18.92 -18.87 -1.99
C LYS A 313 18.72 -18.52 -3.47
N PRO A 314 17.79 -19.16 -4.20
CA PRO A 314 17.48 -18.74 -5.56
C PRO A 314 16.95 -17.31 -5.54
N ASP A 315 17.43 -16.51 -6.48
CA ASP A 315 17.01 -15.12 -6.65
C ASP A 315 15.49 -15.05 -6.87
N LEU A 316 14.80 -14.36 -5.97
CA LEU A 316 13.35 -14.10 -5.99
C LEU A 316 12.91 -13.53 -7.35
N GLN A 317 13.83 -12.84 -8.00
CA GLN A 317 13.71 -12.21 -9.29
C GLN A 317 13.41 -13.17 -10.45
N THR A 318 14.18 -14.25 -10.58
CA THR A 318 14.04 -15.22 -11.66
C THR A 318 12.68 -15.94 -11.59
N MET A 319 12.15 -16.11 -10.38
CA MET A 319 10.86 -16.74 -10.13
C MET A 319 9.68 -15.83 -10.46
N ASN A 320 9.79 -14.54 -10.15
CA ASN A 320 8.80 -13.55 -10.57
C ASN A 320 8.76 -13.42 -12.09
N ASN A 321 9.91 -13.46 -12.77
CA ASN A 321 9.99 -13.42 -14.23
C ASN A 321 9.29 -14.64 -14.85
N PHE A 322 9.50 -15.84 -14.31
CA PHE A 322 8.83 -17.06 -14.78
C PHE A 322 7.30 -17.00 -14.63
N VAL A 323 6.80 -16.52 -13.48
CA VAL A 323 5.35 -16.38 -13.25
C VAL A 323 4.74 -15.33 -14.18
N GLN A 324 5.38 -14.18 -14.36
CA GLN A 324 4.89 -13.12 -15.26
C GLN A 324 4.84 -13.59 -16.72
N LEU A 325 5.87 -14.32 -17.15
CA LEU A 325 5.97 -14.89 -18.50
C LEU A 325 4.92 -15.99 -18.73
N THR A 326 4.63 -16.80 -17.71
CA THR A 326 3.58 -17.84 -17.75
C THR A 326 2.17 -17.24 -17.82
N MET A 327 1.93 -16.15 -17.07
CA MET A 327 0.68 -15.40 -17.15
C MET A 327 0.50 -14.73 -18.52
N LEU A 328 1.59 -14.22 -19.12
CA LEU A 328 1.59 -13.60 -20.43
C LEU A 328 1.11 -14.59 -21.53
N ILE A 329 1.60 -15.82 -21.51
CA ILE A 329 1.22 -16.85 -22.50
C ILE A 329 -0.24 -17.24 -22.39
N LYS A 330 -0.74 -17.41 -21.16
CA LYS A 330 -2.17 -17.72 -20.92
C LYS A 330 -3.06 -16.59 -21.45
N LEU A 331 -2.60 -15.34 -21.32
CA LEU A 331 -3.32 -14.16 -21.80
C LEU A 331 -3.25 -14.03 -23.33
N CYS A 332 -2.14 -14.40 -23.94
CA CYS A 332 -1.96 -14.40 -25.40
C CYS A 332 -2.66 -15.56 -26.12
N ASN A 333 -2.93 -16.68 -25.44
CA ASN A 333 -3.54 -17.88 -26.02
C ASN A 333 -4.99 -18.15 -25.57
N ASP A 334 -5.76 -17.11 -25.23
CA ASP A 334 -7.17 -17.20 -24.80
C ASP A 334 -7.41 -18.22 -23.67
N GLY A 335 -6.46 -18.35 -22.74
CA GLY A 335 -6.55 -19.27 -21.62
C GLY A 335 -5.99 -20.68 -21.87
N ASN A 336 -5.60 -21.03 -23.10
CA ASN A 336 -4.99 -22.31 -23.43
C ASN A 336 -3.48 -22.33 -23.14
N PHE A 337 -3.00 -23.44 -22.60
CA PHE A 337 -1.58 -23.67 -22.35
C PHE A 337 -0.93 -24.42 -23.52
N PRO A 338 0.32 -24.10 -23.89
CA PRO A 338 1.12 -25.00 -24.72
C PRO A 338 1.34 -26.35 -24.00
N ILE A 339 1.46 -27.43 -24.77
CA ILE A 339 1.74 -28.78 -24.25
C ILE A 339 3.13 -28.73 -23.58
N VAL A 340 3.18 -28.90 -22.26
CA VAL A 340 4.41 -28.89 -21.47
C VAL A 340 4.87 -30.34 -21.26
N GLU A 341 6.12 -30.66 -21.58
CA GLU A 341 6.65 -32.00 -21.36
C GLU A 341 6.76 -32.33 -19.85
N THR A 342 6.56 -33.59 -19.48
CA THR A 342 6.55 -34.07 -18.08
C THR A 342 7.81 -33.69 -17.27
N HIS A 343 8.94 -33.57 -17.94
CA HIS A 343 10.22 -33.14 -17.37
C HIS A 343 10.15 -31.67 -16.90
N ASP A 344 9.52 -30.80 -17.69
CA ASP A 344 9.42 -29.37 -17.41
C ASP A 344 8.43 -29.09 -16.28
N ILE A 345 7.33 -29.85 -16.22
CA ILE A 345 6.37 -29.82 -15.11
C ILE A 345 7.05 -30.15 -13.77
N LYS A 346 7.94 -31.14 -13.75
CA LYS A 346 8.72 -31.51 -12.55
C LYS A 346 9.63 -30.36 -12.09
N HIS A 347 10.35 -29.73 -13.01
CA HIS A 347 11.22 -28.59 -12.70
C HIS A 347 10.43 -27.36 -12.23
N ILE A 348 9.23 -27.12 -12.78
CA ILE A 348 8.32 -26.04 -12.40
C ILE A 348 7.73 -26.29 -11.01
N LEU A 349 7.29 -27.53 -10.73
CA LEU A 349 6.79 -27.96 -9.42
C LEU A 349 7.83 -27.74 -8.34
N GLN A 350 9.05 -28.28 -8.51
CA GLN A 350 10.13 -28.20 -7.51
C GLN A 350 10.54 -26.77 -7.14
N ARG A 351 10.29 -25.79 -8.02
CA ARG A 351 10.63 -24.39 -7.82
C ARG A 351 9.47 -23.56 -7.24
N SER A 352 8.21 -23.95 -7.51
CA SER A 352 6.99 -23.20 -7.15
C SER A 352 6.43 -23.52 -5.77
N THR A 353 7.12 -24.38 -5.06
CA THR A 353 6.62 -25.10 -3.90
C THR A 353 6.30 -24.25 -2.65
N SER A 354 6.71 -22.99 -2.60
CA SER A 354 6.31 -22.05 -1.53
C SER A 354 5.00 -21.31 -1.81
N HIS A 355 4.41 -21.45 -3.00
CA HIS A 355 3.18 -20.77 -3.37
C HIS A 355 1.98 -21.72 -3.41
N ALA A 356 1.15 -21.65 -2.36
CA ALA A 356 -0.06 -22.46 -2.16
C ALA A 356 -1.08 -22.39 -3.31
N TYR A 357 -0.98 -21.39 -4.19
CA TYR A 357 -1.87 -21.20 -5.34
C TYR A 357 -1.45 -21.98 -6.60
N ILE A 358 -0.20 -22.46 -6.67
CA ILE A 358 0.35 -23.13 -7.87
C ILE A 358 0.18 -24.67 -7.78
N ILE A 359 0.13 -25.22 -6.56
CA ILE A 359 0.12 -26.67 -6.32
C ILE A 359 -1.19 -27.36 -6.76
N PRO A 360 -2.40 -26.85 -6.43
CA PRO A 360 -3.65 -27.42 -6.95
C PRO A 360 -3.77 -27.30 -8.49
N PHE A 361 -3.26 -26.18 -9.05
CA PHE A 361 -3.26 -25.89 -10.49
C PHE A 361 -2.39 -26.87 -11.31
N LEU A 362 -1.28 -27.36 -10.72
CA LEU A 362 -0.42 -28.36 -11.35
C LEU A 362 -0.89 -29.80 -11.10
N LEU A 363 -1.60 -30.06 -9.99
CA LEU A 363 -2.19 -31.37 -9.69
C LEU A 363 -3.36 -31.70 -10.63
N ASP A 364 -4.22 -30.74 -10.98
CA ASP A 364 -5.32 -30.94 -11.93
C ASP A 364 -4.84 -31.30 -13.36
N ILE A 365 -3.65 -30.83 -13.76
CA ILE A 365 -3.01 -31.18 -15.05
C ILE A 365 -2.43 -32.61 -15.05
N VAL A 366 -2.03 -33.12 -13.88
CA VAL A 366 -1.32 -34.41 -13.73
C VAL A 366 -2.27 -35.59 -13.48
N LEU A 367 -3.44 -35.34 -12.87
CA LEU A 367 -4.38 -36.37 -12.38
C LEU A 367 -5.01 -37.26 -13.47
N GLU A 368 -4.94 -36.90 -14.75
CA GLU A 368 -5.38 -37.79 -15.85
C GLU A 368 -4.30 -38.81 -16.29
N SER A 369 -3.07 -38.72 -15.76
CA SER A 369 -1.93 -39.54 -16.20
C SER A 369 -1.42 -40.51 -15.11
N LYS A 370 -0.99 -41.72 -15.51
CA LYS A 370 -0.39 -42.78 -14.66
C LYS A 370 0.87 -42.36 -13.88
N THR A 371 1.30 -41.11 -14.03
CA THR A 371 2.56 -40.51 -13.56
C THR A 371 2.47 -39.91 -12.14
N PHE A 372 1.27 -39.87 -11.55
CA PHE A 372 0.99 -39.27 -10.23
C PHE A 372 1.91 -39.76 -9.10
N ASN A 373 2.13 -41.07 -8.97
CA ASN A 373 2.94 -41.62 -7.86
C ASN A 373 4.44 -41.26 -7.95
N ILE A 374 4.96 -41.04 -9.15
CA ILE A 374 6.36 -40.67 -9.38
C ILE A 374 6.54 -39.17 -9.09
N ILE A 375 5.58 -38.34 -9.51
CA ILE A 375 5.59 -36.89 -9.30
C ILE A 375 5.34 -36.53 -7.83
N LEU A 376 4.49 -37.29 -7.13
CA LEU A 376 4.26 -37.13 -5.69
C LEU A 376 5.57 -37.32 -4.91
N GLN A 377 6.36 -38.35 -5.23
CA GLN A 377 7.63 -38.62 -4.56
C GLN A 377 8.65 -37.49 -4.78
N ASP A 378 8.70 -36.93 -5.99
CA ASP A 378 9.57 -35.80 -6.33
C ASP A 378 9.13 -34.46 -5.69
N LEU A 379 7.84 -34.29 -5.41
CA LEU A 379 7.25 -33.12 -4.76
C LEU A 379 7.54 -33.04 -3.25
N LEU A 380 7.71 -34.20 -2.62
CA LEU A 380 8.11 -34.31 -1.21
C LEU A 380 9.52 -33.85 -0.97
N ASP A 381 10.37 -34.09 -1.94
CA ASP A 381 11.78 -33.70 -1.89
C ASP A 381 11.98 -32.20 -2.18
N SER A 382 10.92 -31.45 -2.49
CA SER A 382 11.07 -30.11 -3.05
C SER A 382 10.17 -29.02 -2.48
N SER A 383 9.20 -29.30 -1.57
CA SER A 383 8.12 -28.33 -1.23
C SER A 383 8.04 -27.62 0.14
N PRO A 384 7.95 -26.26 0.21
CA PRO A 384 7.65 -25.48 1.42
C PRO A 384 6.20 -25.38 1.90
N SER A 385 5.16 -25.74 1.12
CA SER A 385 3.79 -25.76 1.64
C SER A 385 3.51 -27.11 2.34
N PHE A 386 3.50 -27.08 3.67
CA PHE A 386 3.69 -28.27 4.51
C PHE A 386 2.47 -29.21 4.62
N ASP A 387 1.26 -28.76 4.25
CA ASP A 387 0.05 -29.59 4.31
C ASP A 387 0.00 -30.62 3.16
N GLY A 388 0.57 -30.31 1.97
CA GLY A 388 0.71 -31.25 0.84
C GLY A 388 1.92 -32.18 0.96
N VAL A 389 2.98 -31.73 1.62
CA VAL A 389 4.22 -32.48 1.86
C VAL A 389 4.07 -33.47 3.01
N ILE A 390 3.34 -33.12 4.08
CA ILE A 390 2.97 -34.08 5.13
C ILE A 390 2.12 -35.21 4.54
N ILE A 391 1.15 -34.90 3.67
CA ILE A 391 0.26 -35.91 3.07
C ILE A 391 1.02 -36.87 2.14
N GLY A 392 1.99 -36.39 1.35
CA GLY A 392 2.81 -37.31 0.54
C GLY A 392 3.98 -37.97 1.30
N CYS A 393 4.64 -37.31 2.27
CA CYS A 393 5.73 -37.92 3.07
C CYS A 393 5.23 -39.07 3.94
N LEU A 394 3.98 -38.98 4.42
CA LEU A 394 3.33 -40.02 5.22
C LEU A 394 2.88 -41.24 4.41
N TYR A 395 2.90 -41.17 3.07
CA TYR A 395 2.35 -42.24 2.25
C TYR A 395 3.30 -43.45 2.08
N ASN A 396 4.62 -43.38 2.44
CA ASN A 396 5.57 -44.48 2.12
C ASN A 396 6.90 -44.70 2.92
N LEU A 397 7.18 -44.13 4.10
CA LEU A 397 8.53 -44.26 4.75
C LEU A 397 8.78 -45.59 5.55
N PRO A 398 10.00 -46.18 5.54
CA PRO A 398 10.33 -47.41 6.30
C PRO A 398 10.46 -47.16 7.81
N SER A 399 10.08 -48.17 8.60
CA SER A 399 10.08 -48.19 10.07
C SER A 399 11.49 -48.07 10.68
N GLY A 400 11.96 -46.87 11.05
CA GLY A 400 13.24 -46.71 11.76
C GLY A 400 13.79 -45.29 11.99
N LEU A 401 13.57 -44.33 11.08
CA LEU A 401 14.09 -42.94 11.15
C LEU A 401 13.11 -41.91 11.78
N TRP A 402 12.25 -42.37 12.69
CA TRP A 402 10.96 -41.74 12.95
C TRP A 402 10.96 -40.60 13.98
N SER A 403 11.97 -40.39 14.81
CA SER A 403 11.75 -39.65 16.07
C SER A 403 12.08 -38.15 16.03
N GLN A 404 13.25 -37.73 15.55
CA GLN A 404 13.67 -36.31 15.66
C GLN A 404 13.04 -35.38 14.61
N THR A 405 12.99 -35.78 13.35
CA THR A 405 12.36 -34.98 12.28
C THR A 405 10.85 -34.88 12.50
N VAL A 406 10.20 -35.99 12.86
CA VAL A 406 8.78 -35.98 13.20
C VAL A 406 8.51 -35.12 14.43
N TYR A 407 9.38 -35.14 15.44
CA TYR A 407 9.21 -34.26 16.61
C TYR A 407 9.26 -32.77 16.24
N LEU A 408 10.21 -32.33 15.41
CA LEU A 408 10.28 -30.92 14.99
C LEU A 408 9.06 -30.51 14.13
N LEU A 409 8.57 -31.41 13.28
CA LEU A 409 7.37 -31.18 12.47
C LEU A 409 6.10 -31.17 13.30
N GLN A 410 5.99 -32.09 14.26
CA GLN A 410 4.91 -32.11 15.25
C GLN A 410 4.94 -30.85 16.11
N PHE A 411 6.12 -30.39 16.53
CA PHE A 411 6.28 -29.15 17.29
C PHE A 411 5.83 -27.93 16.48
N SER A 412 6.27 -27.80 15.22
CA SER A 412 5.85 -26.70 14.33
C SER A 412 4.34 -26.73 14.07
N HIS A 413 3.78 -27.91 13.81
CA HIS A 413 2.34 -28.09 13.65
C HIS A 413 1.58 -27.72 14.93
N TRP A 414 2.07 -28.16 16.08
CA TRP A 414 1.46 -27.88 17.37
C TRP A 414 1.50 -26.37 17.68
N ILE A 415 2.61 -25.67 17.43
CA ILE A 415 2.70 -24.20 17.48
C ILE A 415 1.65 -23.55 16.56
N ARG A 416 1.51 -24.05 15.32
CA ARG A 416 0.50 -23.56 14.37
C ARG A 416 -0.92 -23.77 14.91
N GLN A 417 -1.22 -24.93 15.51
CA GLN A 417 -2.53 -25.20 16.12
C GLN A 417 -2.80 -24.29 17.32
N ILE A 418 -1.78 -23.98 18.13
CA ILE A 418 -1.88 -22.99 19.21
C ILE A 418 -2.21 -21.62 18.63
N LYS A 419 -1.48 -21.15 17.62
CA LYS A 419 -1.75 -19.87 16.95
C LYS A 419 -3.18 -19.82 16.40
N ILE A 420 -3.64 -20.87 15.73
CA ILE A 420 -5.00 -20.98 15.20
C ILE A 420 -6.03 -20.92 16.33
N ALA A 421 -5.82 -21.65 17.42
CA ALA A 421 -6.72 -21.63 18.58
C ALA A 421 -6.80 -20.23 19.18
N ILE A 422 -5.66 -19.54 19.31
CA ILE A 422 -5.60 -18.14 19.75
C ILE A 422 -6.37 -17.24 18.77
N ILE A 423 -6.07 -17.26 17.47
CA ILE A 423 -6.73 -16.42 16.45
C ILE A 423 -8.26 -16.65 16.43
N LYS A 424 -8.71 -17.90 16.63
CA LYS A 424 -10.14 -18.24 16.69
C LYS A 424 -10.79 -17.91 18.03
N GLY A 425 -10.01 -17.69 19.08
CA GLY A 425 -10.52 -17.53 20.45
C GLY A 425 -10.98 -18.84 21.08
N ASP A 426 -10.51 -19.99 20.58
CA ASP A 426 -10.86 -21.33 21.05
C ASP A 426 -10.04 -21.70 22.30
N LEU A 427 -10.56 -21.24 23.46
CA LEU A 427 -9.90 -21.40 24.75
C LEU A 427 -9.77 -22.87 25.16
N LEU A 428 -10.77 -23.70 24.86
CA LEU A 428 -10.73 -25.13 25.21
C LEU A 428 -9.64 -25.85 24.45
N LYS A 429 -9.56 -25.64 23.13
CA LYS A 429 -8.49 -26.23 22.31
C LYS A 429 -7.11 -25.72 22.74
N LEU A 430 -6.99 -24.42 23.05
CA LEU A 430 -5.74 -23.86 23.56
C LEU A 430 -5.32 -24.50 24.89
N LYS A 431 -6.25 -24.68 25.83
CA LYS A 431 -6.00 -25.36 27.12
C LYS A 431 -5.52 -26.79 26.89
N THR A 432 -6.19 -27.54 26.02
CA THR A 432 -5.79 -28.90 25.66
C THR A 432 -4.38 -28.93 25.06
N LEU A 433 -4.08 -28.04 24.12
CA LEU A 433 -2.77 -27.98 23.46
C LEU A 433 -1.65 -27.61 24.43
N LEU A 434 -1.87 -26.64 25.33
CA LEU A 434 -0.86 -26.20 26.31
C LEU A 434 -0.74 -27.09 27.55
N SER A 435 -1.67 -28.03 27.73
CA SER A 435 -1.58 -29.06 28.79
C SER A 435 -0.81 -30.30 28.33
N ASP A 436 -0.48 -30.40 27.04
CA ASP A 436 0.30 -31.52 26.51
C ASP A 436 1.75 -31.44 27.01
N SER A 437 2.12 -32.36 27.90
CA SER A 437 3.44 -32.42 28.53
C SER A 437 4.58 -32.65 27.54
N ASN A 438 4.28 -33.10 26.32
CA ASN A 438 5.30 -33.37 25.30
C ASN A 438 5.95 -32.09 24.75
N PHE A 439 5.32 -30.93 24.93
CA PHE A 439 5.83 -29.66 24.40
C PHE A 439 5.79 -28.56 25.48
N ASN A 440 6.89 -28.43 26.22
CA ASN A 440 6.97 -27.55 27.38
C ASN A 440 7.22 -26.06 26.99
N ILE A 441 6.30 -25.42 26.27
CA ILE A 441 6.37 -23.95 25.97
C ILE A 441 6.30 -23.12 27.25
N GLY A 442 5.62 -23.60 28.29
CA GLY A 442 5.38 -22.83 29.51
C GLY A 442 6.66 -22.34 30.21
N ALA A 443 7.82 -22.92 29.90
CA ALA A 443 9.11 -22.50 30.43
C ALA A 443 9.78 -21.36 29.63
N ASP A 444 9.43 -21.17 28.36
CA ASP A 444 10.01 -20.14 27.51
C ASP A 444 9.16 -18.86 27.52
N GLN A 445 9.63 -17.88 28.30
CA GLN A 445 9.00 -16.57 28.41
C GLN A 445 8.88 -15.86 27.05
N SER A 446 9.81 -16.10 26.11
CA SER A 446 9.78 -15.46 24.79
C SER A 446 8.62 -15.98 23.94
N SER A 447 8.44 -17.31 23.87
CA SER A 447 7.30 -17.92 23.20
C SER A 447 5.97 -17.47 23.80
N MET A 448 5.85 -17.45 25.13
CA MET A 448 4.63 -16.99 25.80
C MET A 448 4.29 -15.53 25.50
N SER A 449 5.30 -14.64 25.49
CA SER A 449 5.10 -13.22 25.11
C SER A 449 4.51 -13.10 23.69
N VAL A 450 4.96 -13.92 22.75
CA VAL A 450 4.42 -13.90 21.38
C VAL A 450 2.99 -14.43 21.32
N LEU A 451 2.64 -15.47 22.07
CA LEU A 451 1.26 -15.99 22.13
C LEU A 451 0.31 -14.95 22.75
N ILE A 452 0.76 -14.23 23.79
CA ILE A 452 0.01 -13.15 24.42
C ILE A 452 -0.18 -12.00 23.44
N LYS A 453 0.89 -11.58 22.75
CA LYS A 453 0.82 -10.55 21.70
C LYS A 453 -0.19 -10.95 20.62
N LEU A 454 -0.16 -12.20 20.16
CA LEU A 454 -1.11 -12.70 19.16
C LEU A 454 -2.57 -12.65 19.65
N ALA A 455 -2.81 -12.94 20.93
CA ALA A 455 -4.13 -12.83 21.54
C ALA A 455 -4.61 -11.37 21.60
N ILE A 456 -3.71 -10.43 21.91
CA ILE A 456 -3.99 -8.99 21.93
C ILE A 456 -4.29 -8.48 20.51
N ASP A 457 -3.43 -8.80 19.54
CA ASP A 457 -3.57 -8.38 18.14
C ASP A 457 -4.88 -8.87 17.49
N ASN A 458 -5.41 -10.00 17.98
CA ASN A 458 -6.68 -10.58 17.54
C ASN A 458 -7.87 -10.28 18.47
N GLU A 459 -7.68 -9.38 19.44
CA GLU A 459 -8.70 -8.92 20.40
C GLU A 459 -9.39 -10.08 21.16
N LYS A 460 -8.64 -11.15 21.49
CA LYS A 460 -9.13 -12.34 22.20
C LYS A 460 -8.93 -12.25 23.70
N ILE A 461 -9.83 -11.53 24.37
CA ILE A 461 -9.79 -11.25 25.81
C ILE A 461 -9.76 -12.53 26.66
N ASN A 462 -10.59 -13.52 26.34
CA ASN A 462 -10.65 -14.80 27.07
C ASN A 462 -9.33 -15.60 26.98
N ILE A 463 -8.69 -15.58 25.82
CA ILE A 463 -7.39 -16.21 25.61
C ILE A 463 -6.30 -15.46 26.37
N PHE A 464 -6.30 -14.13 26.27
CA PHE A 464 -5.36 -13.29 26.99
C PHE A 464 -5.47 -13.48 28.51
N GLU A 465 -6.68 -13.46 29.07
CA GLU A 465 -6.93 -13.69 30.48
C GLU A 465 -6.32 -15.02 30.94
N TYR A 466 -6.57 -16.10 30.20
CA TYR A 466 -5.97 -17.41 30.49
C TYR A 466 -4.44 -17.37 30.46
N LEU A 467 -3.83 -16.79 29.41
CA LEU A 467 -2.38 -16.74 29.27
C LEU A 467 -1.71 -15.88 30.35
N ILE A 468 -2.35 -14.78 30.78
CA ILE A 468 -1.82 -13.92 31.84
C ILE A 468 -2.03 -14.53 33.23
N VAL A 469 -3.27 -14.93 33.56
CA VAL A 469 -3.64 -15.40 34.91
C VAL A 469 -3.00 -16.74 35.22
N GLU A 470 -3.03 -17.70 34.29
CA GLU A 470 -2.55 -19.05 34.58
C GLU A 470 -1.05 -19.25 34.30
N LYS A 471 -0.42 -18.45 33.44
CA LYS A 471 0.99 -18.63 33.02
C LYS A 471 1.93 -17.49 33.40
N GLY A 472 1.43 -16.34 33.88
CA GLY A 472 2.19 -15.35 34.64
C GLY A 472 3.30 -14.58 33.89
N ALA A 473 3.40 -14.66 32.57
CA ALA A 473 4.43 -13.98 31.80
C ALA A 473 3.93 -12.61 31.31
N VAL A 474 4.37 -11.52 31.93
CA VAL A 474 4.12 -10.15 31.45
C VAL A 474 5.44 -9.44 31.21
N ASP A 475 5.76 -9.17 29.95
CA ASP A 475 6.87 -8.29 29.58
C ASP A 475 6.40 -6.85 29.34
N LYS A 476 7.36 -5.94 29.19
CA LYS A 476 7.10 -4.52 28.89
C LYS A 476 6.46 -4.30 27.51
N ASN A 477 6.69 -5.21 26.56
CA ASN A 477 6.19 -5.07 25.19
C ASN A 477 4.68 -5.33 25.12
N ILE A 478 4.14 -6.21 25.96
CA ILE A 478 2.70 -6.44 26.09
C ILE A 478 1.95 -5.14 26.39
N TRP A 479 2.46 -4.31 27.31
CA TRP A 479 1.86 -3.00 27.62
C TRP A 479 1.87 -2.06 26.41
N LYS A 480 2.93 -2.06 25.62
CA LYS A 480 2.98 -1.28 24.38
C LYS A 480 1.93 -1.78 23.38
N THR A 481 1.86 -3.08 23.16
CA THR A 481 0.87 -3.70 22.27
C THR A 481 -0.56 -3.35 22.68
N ILE A 482 -0.87 -3.35 23.98
CA ILE A 482 -2.18 -2.93 24.49
C ILE A 482 -2.47 -1.46 24.14
N GLY A 483 -1.48 -0.57 24.27
CA GLY A 483 -1.59 0.83 23.83
C GLY A 483 -1.88 0.93 22.34
N VAL A 484 -1.15 0.18 21.51
CA VAL A 484 -1.34 0.15 20.05
C VAL A 484 -2.70 -0.43 19.65
N ILE A 485 -3.22 -1.44 20.34
CA ILE A 485 -4.52 -2.04 20.02
C ILE A 485 -5.69 -1.24 20.58
N GLY A 486 -5.48 -0.50 21.66
CA GLY A 486 -6.47 0.43 22.21
C GLY A 486 -7.61 -0.23 23.00
N ASN A 487 -7.55 -1.52 23.28
CA ASN A 487 -8.61 -2.20 24.00
C ASN A 487 -8.36 -2.14 25.52
N SER A 488 -9.15 -1.32 26.21
CA SER A 488 -9.03 -1.10 27.66
C SER A 488 -9.32 -2.34 28.51
N SER A 489 -9.99 -3.36 27.96
CA SER A 489 -10.25 -4.62 28.67
C SER A 489 -8.97 -5.41 28.94
N PHE A 490 -8.01 -5.39 28.00
CA PHE A 490 -6.69 -6.01 28.23
C PHE A 490 -5.93 -5.29 29.33
N LEU A 491 -6.00 -3.95 29.32
CA LEU A 491 -5.38 -3.12 30.35
C LEU A 491 -5.99 -3.39 31.73
N GLN A 492 -7.31 -3.48 31.81
CA GLN A 492 -8.06 -3.84 33.02
C GLN A 492 -7.58 -5.15 33.64
N LEU A 493 -7.51 -6.21 32.81
CA LEU A 493 -7.06 -7.53 33.25
C LEU A 493 -5.61 -7.50 33.73
N LEU A 494 -4.74 -6.79 33.02
CA LEU A 494 -3.32 -6.70 33.35
C LEU A 494 -3.06 -5.94 34.66
N CYS A 495 -3.86 -4.91 34.94
CA CYS A 495 -3.81 -4.15 36.18
C CYS A 495 -4.35 -4.96 37.38
N LYS A 496 -5.29 -5.88 37.15
CA LYS A 496 -5.83 -6.78 38.19
C LYS A 496 -4.92 -7.99 38.47
N SER A 497 -3.95 -8.26 37.60
CA SER A 497 -3.08 -9.44 37.70
C SER A 497 -1.89 -9.19 38.65
N PRO A 498 -1.62 -10.10 39.61
CA PRO A 498 -0.40 -10.03 40.43
C PRO A 498 0.85 -10.13 39.54
N PRO A 499 1.95 -9.39 39.83
CA PRO A 499 2.25 -8.59 41.02
C PRO A 499 1.92 -7.09 40.90
N ASN A 500 1.11 -6.66 39.92
CA ASN A 500 0.99 -5.25 39.51
C ASN A 500 0.16 -4.34 40.45
N ASN A 501 0.00 -4.68 41.73
CA ASN A 501 -0.85 -3.91 42.65
C ASN A 501 -0.20 -2.60 43.15
N ASP A 502 1.11 -2.40 42.95
CA ASP A 502 1.77 -1.14 43.30
C ASP A 502 1.64 -0.11 42.18
N PHE A 503 0.99 1.01 42.49
CA PHE A 503 0.80 2.12 41.56
C PHE A 503 2.13 2.68 41.03
N ASN A 504 3.20 2.70 41.82
CA ASN A 504 4.49 3.23 41.37
C ASN A 504 5.09 2.38 40.23
N SER A 505 4.88 1.06 40.30
CA SER A 505 5.26 0.12 39.25
C SER A 505 4.39 0.29 38.01
N LEU A 506 3.06 0.43 38.18
CA LEU A 506 2.11 0.67 37.09
C LEU A 506 2.35 2.01 36.37
N LYS A 507 2.76 3.06 37.08
CA LYS A 507 2.98 4.41 36.52
C LYS A 507 3.95 4.42 35.34
N LYS A 508 4.98 3.56 35.37
CA LYS A 508 5.93 3.41 34.25
C LYS A 508 5.27 2.71 33.05
N MET A 509 4.39 1.75 33.29
CA MET A 509 3.68 1.01 32.26
C MET A 509 2.54 1.83 31.63
N PHE A 510 1.77 2.57 32.44
CA PHE A 510 0.77 3.53 31.94
C PHE A 510 1.39 4.59 31.04
N LYS A 511 2.60 5.07 31.34
CA LYS A 511 3.33 5.95 30.42
C LYS A 511 3.57 5.31 29.05
N LEU A 512 3.83 4.01 28.98
CA LEU A 512 4.01 3.31 27.70
C LEU A 512 2.69 3.19 26.96
N VAL A 513 1.66 2.66 27.64
CA VAL A 513 0.31 2.51 27.07
C VAL A 513 -0.19 3.85 26.53
N HIS A 514 -0.06 4.93 27.31
CA HIS A 514 -0.52 6.26 26.94
C HIS A 514 0.20 6.77 25.67
N LYS A 515 1.53 6.64 25.60
CA LYS A 515 2.30 7.06 24.42
C LYS A 515 1.91 6.29 23.16
N GLU A 516 1.79 4.98 23.26
CA GLU A 516 1.45 4.12 22.12
C GLU A 516 -0.03 4.25 21.71
N ALA A 517 -0.91 4.53 22.66
CA ALA A 517 -2.32 4.81 22.39
C ALA A 517 -2.52 6.16 21.70
N ILE A 518 -1.73 7.19 22.04
CA ILE A 518 -1.74 8.48 21.33
C ILE A 518 -1.26 8.33 19.89
N SER A 519 -0.13 7.65 19.67
CA SER A 519 0.41 7.46 18.32
C SER A 519 -0.55 6.66 17.42
N SER A 520 -1.41 5.84 18.04
CA SER A 520 -2.43 5.05 17.35
C SER A 520 -3.82 5.69 17.37
N ASP A 521 -3.97 6.89 17.96
CA ASP A 521 -5.22 7.63 18.12
C ASP A 521 -6.35 6.85 18.80
N LEU A 522 -6.04 6.30 19.98
CA LEU A 522 -6.94 5.46 20.76
C LEU A 522 -7.15 6.05 22.15
N ILE A 523 -8.35 6.56 22.38
CA ILE A 523 -8.71 7.22 23.63
C ILE A 523 -9.04 6.26 24.78
N ASP A 524 -9.59 5.08 24.47
CA ASP A 524 -10.17 4.18 25.48
C ASP A 524 -9.19 3.72 26.57
N PRO A 525 -7.93 3.32 26.27
CA PRO A 525 -6.98 2.97 27.32
C PRO A 525 -6.62 4.15 28.22
N ILE A 526 -6.56 5.35 27.65
CA ILE A 526 -6.17 6.57 28.38
C ILE A 526 -7.31 7.04 29.27
N ARG A 527 -8.53 7.02 28.76
CA ARG A 527 -9.75 7.28 29.55
C ARG A 527 -9.83 6.31 30.72
N TYR A 528 -9.61 5.02 30.49
CA TYR A 528 -9.54 4.02 31.57
C TYR A 528 -8.48 4.36 32.62
N ILE A 529 -7.27 4.75 32.21
CA ILE A 529 -6.20 5.12 33.15
C ILE A 529 -6.63 6.33 33.99
N PHE A 530 -7.19 7.37 33.38
CA PHE A 530 -7.63 8.56 34.11
C PHE A 530 -8.80 8.31 35.04
N ASP A 531 -9.74 7.45 34.64
CA ASP A 531 -10.94 7.14 35.43
C ASP A 531 -10.62 6.26 36.65
N GLN A 532 -9.68 5.32 36.52
CA GLN A 532 -9.35 4.38 37.59
C GLN A 532 -8.19 4.83 38.49
N TYR A 533 -7.33 5.74 38.02
CA TYR A 533 -6.11 6.14 38.72
C TYR A 533 -5.99 7.67 38.72
N GLU A 534 -6.66 8.32 39.68
CA GLU A 534 -6.66 9.79 39.80
C GLU A 534 -5.27 10.38 39.97
N GLU A 535 -4.32 9.63 40.56
CA GLU A 535 -2.94 10.05 40.76
C GLU A 535 -2.09 10.08 39.47
N TYR A 536 -2.66 9.59 38.36
CA TYR A 536 -2.01 9.64 37.04
C TYR A 536 -2.35 10.95 36.31
N GLU A 537 -1.51 11.96 36.50
CA GLU A 537 -1.72 13.32 35.93
C GLU A 537 -0.87 13.61 34.68
N LYS A 538 -0.25 12.58 34.07
CA LYS A 538 0.62 12.82 32.91
C LYS A 538 -0.19 13.06 31.65
N MET A 539 0.09 14.17 30.99
CA MET A 539 -0.44 14.52 29.67
C MET A 539 0.72 14.57 28.66
N TYR A 540 0.47 14.11 27.44
CA TYR A 540 1.43 14.16 26.33
C TYR A 540 0.91 15.07 25.23
N TRP A 541 0.71 16.35 25.58
CA TRP A 541 0.11 17.36 24.70
C TRP A 541 0.73 17.43 23.31
N TYR A 542 2.06 17.50 23.22
CA TYR A 542 2.76 17.52 21.94
C TYR A 542 2.44 16.28 21.08
N ASP A 543 2.53 15.08 21.68
CA ASP A 543 2.26 13.82 20.98
C ASP A 543 0.77 13.77 20.52
N ALA A 544 -0.17 14.25 21.35
CA ALA A 544 -1.60 14.27 21.06
C ALA A 544 -2.00 15.32 20.00
N ILE A 545 -1.34 16.47 20.00
CA ILE A 545 -1.53 17.49 18.96
C ILE A 545 -0.98 16.97 17.64
N ASN A 546 0.25 16.44 17.65
CA ASN A 546 0.88 15.90 16.45
C ASN A 546 0.09 14.71 15.87
N SER A 547 -0.57 13.89 16.70
CA SER A 547 -1.40 12.78 16.19
C SER A 547 -2.68 13.23 15.49
N GLY A 548 -3.11 14.48 15.65
CA GLY A 548 -4.38 14.98 15.10
C GLY A 548 -5.60 14.70 15.99
N SER A 549 -5.44 14.01 17.12
CA SER A 549 -6.55 13.45 17.90
C SER A 549 -7.37 14.51 18.65
N ILE A 550 -8.44 15.00 18.02
CA ILE A 550 -9.38 15.95 18.62
C ILE A 550 -9.98 15.39 19.92
N GLU A 551 -10.35 14.12 19.93
CA GLU A 551 -10.94 13.47 21.11
C GLU A 551 -9.96 13.44 22.30
N MET A 552 -8.68 13.17 22.04
CA MET A 552 -7.64 13.16 23.08
C MET A 552 -7.45 14.55 23.69
N ILE A 553 -7.40 15.57 22.83
CA ILE A 553 -7.29 16.97 23.27
C ILE A 553 -8.51 17.35 24.10
N GLY A 554 -9.72 16.99 23.65
CA GLY A 554 -10.96 17.19 24.41
C GLY A 554 -10.93 16.49 25.77
N LEU A 555 -10.40 15.26 25.84
CA LEU A 555 -10.23 14.54 27.11
C LEU A 555 -9.30 15.30 28.08
N TYR A 556 -8.16 15.81 27.58
CA TYR A 556 -7.24 16.58 28.41
C TYR A 556 -7.86 17.90 28.89
N LEU A 557 -8.54 18.64 28.01
CA LEU A 557 -9.22 19.89 28.35
C LEU A 557 -10.29 19.68 29.43
N ASN A 558 -11.07 18.60 29.34
CA ASN A 558 -12.13 18.31 30.29
C ASN A 558 -11.62 17.81 31.64
N ARG A 559 -10.50 17.07 31.66
CA ARG A 559 -9.99 16.41 32.87
C ARG A 559 -9.15 17.35 33.74
N PHE A 560 -8.36 18.22 33.14
CA PHE A 560 -7.36 19.01 33.86
C PHE A 560 -7.67 20.50 33.80
N ARG A 561 -7.26 21.24 34.82
CA ARG A 561 -7.31 22.70 34.80
C ARG A 561 -6.14 23.22 33.98
N HIS A 562 -6.44 24.03 32.98
CA HIS A 562 -5.44 24.65 32.12
C HIS A 562 -5.37 26.14 32.38
N ASN A 563 -4.17 26.69 32.47
CA ASN A 563 -4.01 28.13 32.39
C ASN A 563 -4.00 28.56 30.91
N GLU A 564 -4.37 29.81 30.66
CA GLU A 564 -4.46 30.35 29.30
C GLU A 564 -3.11 30.32 28.57
N GLU A 565 -2.00 30.53 29.28
CA GLU A 565 -0.64 30.47 28.71
C GLU A 565 -0.27 29.09 28.17
N LEU A 566 -0.68 28.01 28.85
CA LEU A 566 -0.44 26.65 28.38
C LEU A 566 -1.29 26.35 27.14
N ILE A 567 -2.57 26.72 27.13
CA ILE A 567 -3.43 26.58 25.94
C ILE A 567 -2.84 27.35 24.75
N LEU A 568 -2.36 28.58 24.97
CA LEU A 568 -1.65 29.36 23.96
C LEU A 568 -0.41 28.63 23.40
N SER A 569 0.37 27.97 24.26
CA SER A 569 1.52 27.18 23.80
C SER A 569 1.10 25.99 22.94
N HIS A 570 -0.01 25.34 23.27
CA HIS A 570 -0.56 24.23 22.52
C HIS A 570 -1.17 24.67 21.19
N ILE A 571 -1.79 25.84 21.15
CA ILE A 571 -2.25 26.45 19.90
C ILE A 571 -1.06 26.68 18.97
N LYS A 572 0.05 27.23 19.47
CA LYS A 572 1.27 27.38 18.67
C LYS A 572 1.76 26.05 18.10
N THR A 573 1.79 25.00 18.92
CA THR A 573 2.13 23.65 18.43
C THR A 573 1.15 23.12 17.39
N ALA A 574 -0.17 23.32 17.58
CA ALA A 574 -1.18 22.90 16.59
C ALA A 574 -0.99 23.62 15.25
N ILE A 575 -0.63 24.90 15.31
CA ILE A 575 -0.29 25.71 14.14
C ILE A 575 0.95 25.15 13.48
N GLU A 576 2.07 25.01 14.20
CA GLU A 576 3.33 24.45 13.67
C GLU A 576 3.16 23.10 12.95
N HIS A 577 2.17 22.28 13.34
CA HIS A 577 1.89 20.97 12.73
C HIS A 577 0.72 20.99 11.75
N GLY A 578 0.17 22.17 11.42
CA GLY A 578 -0.94 22.34 10.49
C GLY A 578 -2.24 21.67 10.92
N GLN A 579 -2.50 21.53 12.23
CA GLN A 579 -3.67 20.81 12.77
C GLN A 579 -4.85 21.77 13.00
N ILE A 580 -5.58 22.11 11.93
CA ILE A 580 -6.63 23.15 11.94
C ILE A 580 -7.77 22.78 12.89
N GLU A 581 -8.20 21.53 12.92
CA GLU A 581 -9.30 21.10 13.76
C GLU A 581 -8.95 21.13 15.26
N ILE A 582 -7.69 20.82 15.62
CA ILE A 582 -7.20 20.95 17.00
C ILE A 582 -7.05 22.42 17.37
N TYR A 583 -6.52 23.24 16.46
CA TYR A 583 -6.45 24.69 16.63
C TYR A 583 -7.83 25.24 16.99
N GLN A 584 -8.86 24.90 16.20
CA GLN A 584 -10.23 25.35 16.42
C GLN A 584 -10.74 24.91 17.79
N LEU A 585 -10.57 23.63 18.15
CA LEU A 585 -10.98 23.12 19.46
C LEU A 585 -10.32 23.90 20.61
N LEU A 586 -9.01 24.19 20.52
CA LEU A 586 -8.28 24.92 21.55
C LEU A 586 -8.75 26.38 21.66
N VAL A 587 -9.00 27.03 20.52
CA VAL A 587 -9.50 28.42 20.47
C VAL A 587 -10.90 28.52 21.04
N ASP A 588 -11.81 27.59 20.71
CA ASP A 588 -13.17 27.56 21.25
C ASP A 588 -13.21 27.40 22.77
N ASN A 589 -12.14 26.85 23.36
CA ASN A 589 -11.99 26.71 24.81
C ASN A 589 -11.36 27.95 25.48
N LEU A 590 -10.87 28.93 24.72
CA LEU A 590 -10.42 30.22 25.24
C LEU A 590 -11.60 31.19 25.36
N LYS A 591 -11.97 31.57 26.58
CA LYS A 591 -13.13 32.44 26.85
C LYS A 591 -12.80 33.95 26.90
N GLY A 592 -11.63 34.39 26.41
CA GLY A 592 -11.12 35.75 26.60
C GLY A 592 -10.70 36.47 25.32
N THR A 593 -11.22 37.67 25.09
CA THR A 593 -10.90 38.53 23.92
C THR A 593 -9.43 38.95 23.84
N LEU A 594 -8.76 39.12 24.98
CA LEU A 594 -7.34 39.52 25.07
C LEU A 594 -6.35 38.50 24.48
N ILE A 595 -6.81 37.26 24.23
CA ILE A 595 -5.95 36.16 23.80
C ILE A 595 -5.87 36.10 22.28
N ASN A 596 -6.93 36.51 21.57
CA ASN A 596 -6.94 36.59 20.11
C ASN A 596 -5.81 37.50 19.59
N ASP A 597 -5.52 38.59 20.32
CA ASP A 597 -4.42 39.51 20.01
C ASP A 597 -3.02 38.87 20.17
N ARG A 598 -2.92 37.75 20.89
CA ARG A 598 -1.65 37.04 21.18
C ARG A 598 -1.42 35.79 20.32
N LEU A 599 -2.42 35.38 19.52
CA LEU A 599 -2.31 34.20 18.68
C LEU A 599 -1.44 34.49 17.44
N THR A 600 -0.25 33.93 17.40
CA THR A 600 0.53 33.79 16.15
C THR A 600 -0.08 32.68 15.30
N PRO A 601 -0.25 32.84 13.97
CA PRO A 601 0.27 33.93 13.17
C PRO A 601 -0.81 34.99 12.92
N ASN A 602 -0.69 36.15 13.57
CA ASN A 602 -1.24 37.41 13.03
C ASN A 602 -0.37 37.93 11.87
N ILE A 603 0.59 37.12 11.42
CA ILE A 603 1.58 37.44 10.40
C ILE A 603 1.25 36.55 9.21
N GLU A 604 0.84 37.18 8.11
CA GLU A 604 0.68 36.49 6.83
C GLU A 604 1.96 35.70 6.51
N PRO A 605 1.89 34.39 6.24
CA PRO A 605 3.05 33.61 5.82
C PRO A 605 3.72 34.24 4.60
N GLU A 606 5.05 34.14 4.49
CA GLU A 606 5.80 34.75 3.38
C GLU A 606 5.39 34.20 2.00
N SER A 607 4.79 33.01 1.97
CA SER A 607 4.36 32.33 0.75
C SER A 607 3.07 31.54 0.97
N GLN A 608 2.25 31.46 -0.06
CA GLN A 608 1.07 30.58 -0.09
C GLN A 608 1.43 29.08 -0.13
N GLU A 609 2.70 28.78 -0.41
CA GLU A 609 3.24 27.43 -0.41
C GLU A 609 3.60 26.94 0.99
N ASP A 610 3.61 27.84 1.98
CA ASP A 610 3.88 27.50 3.38
C ASP A 610 2.79 26.56 3.91
N GLU A 611 3.20 25.51 4.65
CA GLU A 611 2.28 24.54 5.26
C GLU A 611 1.30 25.20 6.25
N LEU A 612 1.63 26.39 6.75
CA LEU A 612 0.80 27.19 7.65
C LEU A 612 -0.22 28.10 6.94
N TYR A 613 -0.14 28.26 5.62
CA TYR A 613 -1.06 29.12 4.87
C TYR A 613 -2.54 28.71 4.98
N PRO A 614 -2.91 27.41 4.94
CA PRO A 614 -4.26 26.95 5.30
C PRO A 614 -4.77 27.49 6.63
N MET A 615 -3.91 27.48 7.65
CA MET A 615 -4.25 27.93 9.00
C MET A 615 -4.49 29.45 9.04
N TYR A 616 -3.65 30.22 8.35
CA TYR A 616 -3.82 31.68 8.22
C TYR A 616 -5.16 32.05 7.59
N LEU A 617 -5.53 31.43 6.46
CA LEU A 617 -6.80 31.68 5.79
C LEU A 617 -8.01 31.27 6.61
N TYR A 618 -7.90 30.15 7.33
CA TYR A 618 -8.95 29.70 8.23
C TYR A 618 -9.25 30.75 9.31
N ARG A 619 -8.20 31.34 9.90
CA ARG A 619 -8.34 32.42 10.90
C ARG A 619 -9.01 33.66 10.34
N LEU A 620 -8.56 34.18 9.18
CA LEU A 620 -9.15 35.37 8.56
C LEU A 620 -10.67 35.25 8.37
N LYS A 621 -11.13 34.04 7.98
CA LYS A 621 -12.56 33.77 7.85
C LYS A 621 -13.29 33.77 9.19
N HIS A 622 -12.72 33.19 10.24
CA HIS A 622 -13.38 33.12 11.55
C HIS A 622 -13.33 34.45 12.32
N GLU A 623 -12.28 35.24 12.12
CA GLU A 623 -12.14 36.59 12.70
C GLU A 623 -13.05 37.61 12.02
N SER A 624 -13.44 37.42 10.75
CA SER A 624 -14.38 38.31 10.05
C SER A 624 -15.87 38.05 10.38
N ILE A 625 -16.17 36.95 11.06
CA ILE A 625 -17.55 36.56 11.44
C ILE A 625 -17.91 37.04 12.86
N ASN A 626 -16.91 37.34 13.69
CA ASN A 626 -17.07 37.91 15.04
C ASN A 626 -16.86 39.42 15.01
#